data_AF-A0A1Q3JVG7-F1
#
_entry.id   AF-A0A1Q3JVG7-F1
#
_cell.length_a   1.000
_cell.length_b   1.000
_cell.length_c   1.000
_cell.angle_alpha   90.00
_cell.angle_beta   90.00
_cell.angle_gamma   90.00
#
_symmetry.space_group_name_H-M   'P 1'
#
loop_
_entity.id
_entity.type
_entity.pdbx_description
1 polymer ?
#
loop_
_entity_poly.entity_id
_entity_poly.type
_entity_poly.pdbx_seq_one_letter_code
_entity_poly.pdbx_strand_id
1 'polypeptide(L)'
;MLPYLWPLDVDPAVLSEALDIVMRYLTFSGQAVRRAELRQDAAHAMIVAWRQEGVRHKIQLADRGIAAVEKVVSGEEMLSS
;
A
#
# COMPACT_ATOMS: atom_id res chain seq x y z
N MET A 1 -3.70 -6.69 -12.87
CA MET A 1 -4.42 -6.72 -11.58
C MET A 1 -5.75 -6.00 -11.76
N LEU A 2 -6.84 -6.46 -11.15
CA LEU A 2 -8.11 -5.71 -11.16
C LEU A 2 -7.91 -4.33 -10.54
N PRO A 3 -8.52 -3.25 -11.05
CA PRO A 3 -8.41 -1.91 -10.47
C PRO A 3 -8.88 -1.87 -9.01
N TYR A 4 -8.21 -1.06 -8.18
CA TYR A 4 -8.66 -0.84 -6.80
C TYR A 4 -9.75 0.24 -6.80
N LEU A 5 -10.82 0.02 -6.05
CA LEU A 5 -11.91 1.01 -5.93
C LEU A 5 -11.55 1.99 -4.82
N TRP A 6 -11.12 3.19 -5.22
CA TRP A 6 -10.81 4.26 -4.30
C TRP A 6 -12.08 4.95 -3.78
N PRO A 7 -12.03 5.52 -2.56
CA PRO A 7 -13.07 6.43 -2.08
C PRO A 7 -13.30 7.63 -3.01
N LEU A 8 -14.48 8.24 -2.96
CA LEU A 8 -14.83 9.37 -3.83
C LEU A 8 -14.11 10.69 -3.49
N ASP A 9 -13.55 10.80 -2.29
CA ASP A 9 -12.89 12.01 -1.76
C ASP A 9 -11.37 12.05 -2.00
N VAL A 10 -10.83 11.11 -2.78
CA VAL A 10 -9.41 11.04 -3.13
C VAL A 10 -9.21 11.16 -4.63
N ASP A 11 -7.96 11.41 -5.06
CA ASP A 11 -7.61 11.34 -6.49
C ASP A 11 -7.25 9.88 -6.85
N PRO A 12 -8.14 9.15 -7.57
CA PRO A 12 -7.90 7.76 -7.89
C PRO A 12 -6.72 7.56 -8.84
N ALA A 13 -6.35 8.55 -9.65
CA ALA A 13 -5.21 8.41 -10.57
C ALA A 13 -3.90 8.39 -9.76
N VAL A 14 -3.72 9.36 -8.87
CA VAL A 14 -2.53 9.46 -8.01
C VAL A 14 -2.39 8.23 -7.11
N LEU A 15 -3.47 7.81 -6.45
CA LEU A 15 -3.42 6.65 -5.57
C LEU A 15 -3.24 5.34 -6.34
N SER A 16 -3.79 5.21 -7.56
CA SER A 16 -3.55 4.01 -8.38
C SER A 16 -2.09 3.90 -8.81
N GLU A 17 -1.47 5.00 -9.26
CA GLU A 17 -0.04 5.01 -9.61
C GLU A 17 0.85 4.66 -8.42
N ALA A 18 0.54 5.22 -7.24
CA ALA A 18 1.25 4.91 -6.01
C ALA A 18 1.07 3.43 -5.62
N LEU A 19 -0.14 2.87 -5.73
CA LEU A 19 -0.41 1.48 -5.42
C LEU A 19 0.32 0.53 -6.38
N ASP A 20 0.41 0.88 -7.67
CA ASP A 20 1.19 0.13 -8.64
C ASP A 20 2.68 0.06 -8.27
N ILE A 21 3.26 1.14 -7.72
CA ILE A 21 4.63 1.14 -7.19
C ILE A 21 4.75 0.14 -6.04
N VAL A 22 3.82 0.17 -5.07
CA VAL A 22 3.81 -0.78 -3.96
C VAL A 22 3.73 -2.22 -4.47
N MET A 23 2.82 -2.52 -5.41
CA MET A 23 2.65 -3.88 -5.92
C MET A 23 3.89 -4.37 -6.69
N ARG A 24 4.61 -3.48 -7.38
CA ARG A 24 5.88 -3.80 -8.01
C ARG A 24 6.95 -4.10 -6.96
N TYR A 25 7.06 -3.28 -5.92
CA TYR A 25 7.97 -3.52 -4.80
C TYR A 25 7.76 -4.92 -4.19
N LEU A 26 6.52 -5.26 -3.83
CA LEU A 26 6.17 -6.57 -3.25
C LEU A 26 6.44 -7.74 -4.21
N THR A 27 6.34 -7.49 -5.52
CA THR A 27 6.70 -8.49 -6.53
C THR A 27 8.19 -8.77 -6.50
N PHE A 28 9.02 -7.72 -6.42
CA PHE A 28 10.47 -7.85 -6.43
C PHE A 28 11.05 -8.33 -5.10
N SER A 29 10.42 -8.01 -3.96
CA SER A 29 10.87 -8.45 -2.63
C SER A 29 10.47 -9.90 -2.30
N GLY A 30 9.75 -10.60 -3.18
CA GLY A 30 9.27 -11.96 -2.93
C GLY A 30 8.06 -12.03 -1.97
N GLN A 31 7.55 -10.90 -1.50
CA GLN A 31 6.37 -10.79 -0.62
C GLN A 31 5.04 -11.00 -1.36
N ALA A 32 5.07 -11.61 -2.54
CA ALA A 32 3.93 -11.77 -3.44
C ALA A 32 2.91 -12.84 -3.00
N VAL A 33 3.19 -13.64 -1.97
CA VAL A 33 2.35 -14.77 -1.54
C VAL A 33 0.97 -14.31 -1.03
N ARG A 34 0.88 -13.09 -0.47
CA ARG A 34 -0.35 -12.50 0.10
C ARG A 34 -0.80 -11.21 -0.58
N ARG A 35 -0.61 -11.11 -1.89
CA ARG A 35 -0.86 -9.88 -2.68
C ARG A 35 -2.19 -9.19 -2.42
N ALA A 36 -3.28 -9.93 -2.14
CA ALA A 36 -4.60 -9.33 -1.95
C ALA A 36 -4.70 -8.60 -0.60
N GLU A 37 -4.26 -9.22 0.49
CA GLU A 37 -4.24 -8.64 1.85
C GLU A 37 -3.28 -7.46 1.91
N LEU A 38 -2.04 -7.65 1.47
CA LEU A 38 -1.01 -6.60 1.48
C LEU A 38 -1.40 -5.39 0.61
N ARG A 39 -2.15 -5.63 -0.47
CA ARG A 39 -2.71 -4.55 -1.29
C ARG A 39 -3.74 -3.74 -0.52
N GLN A 40 -4.60 -4.39 0.28
CA GLN A 40 -5.60 -3.70 1.10
C GLN A 40 -4.94 -2.87 2.19
N ASP A 41 -3.94 -3.42 2.87
CA ASP A 41 -3.18 -2.72 3.92
C ASP A 41 -2.45 -1.50 3.37
N ALA A 42 -1.78 -1.65 2.23
CA ALA A 42 -1.12 -0.55 1.54
C ALA A 42 -2.12 0.56 1.14
N ALA A 43 -3.24 0.17 0.52
CA ALA A 43 -4.26 1.13 0.09
C ALA A 43 -4.88 1.88 1.29
N HIS A 44 -5.09 1.19 2.43
CA HIS A 44 -5.58 1.81 3.65
C HIS A 44 -4.59 2.87 4.18
N ALA A 45 -3.30 2.53 4.29
CA ALA A 45 -2.27 3.46 4.74
C ALA A 45 -2.17 4.70 3.83
N MET A 46 -2.30 4.52 2.53
CA MET A 46 -2.31 5.62 1.55
C MET A 46 -3.53 6.53 1.72
N ILE A 47 -4.72 5.97 1.96
CA ILE A 47 -5.94 6.75 2.23
C ILE A 47 -5.78 7.56 3.53
N VAL A 48 -5.20 6.96 4.58
CA VAL A 48 -4.90 7.67 5.84
C VAL A 48 -3.95 8.82 5.59
N ALA A 49 -2.83 8.60 4.90
CA ALA A 49 -1.87 9.64 4.56
C ALA A 49 -2.50 10.77 3.72
N TRP A 50 -3.40 10.43 2.79
CA TRP A 50 -4.14 11.41 2.01
C TRP A 50 -5.05 12.28 2.88
N ARG A 51 -5.87 11.63 3.73
CA ARG A 51 -6.93 12.31 4.50
C ARG A 51 -6.38 13.08 5.70
N GLN A 52 -5.45 12.48 6.43
CA GLN A 52 -5.01 12.99 7.73
C GLN A 52 -3.73 13.81 7.63
N GLU A 53 -2.82 13.44 6.73
CA GLU A 53 -1.50 14.07 6.62
C GLU A 53 -1.38 15.00 5.40
N GLY A 54 -2.40 15.04 4.54
CA GLY A 54 -2.39 15.91 3.37
C GLY A 54 -1.40 15.50 2.29
N VAL A 55 -0.90 14.26 2.31
CA VAL A 55 0.06 13.78 1.31
C VAL A 55 -0.60 13.68 -0.07
N ARG A 56 0.02 14.29 -1.08
CA ARG A 56 -0.46 14.27 -2.48
C ARG A 56 0.57 13.74 -3.47
N HIS A 57 1.83 13.59 -3.06
CA HIS A 57 2.88 13.09 -3.94
C HIS A 57 2.87 11.55 -3.98
N LYS A 58 2.77 10.97 -5.18
CA LYS A 58 2.62 9.52 -5.36
C LYS A 58 3.73 8.68 -4.76
N ILE A 59 4.99 9.15 -4.80
CA ILE A 59 6.12 8.41 -4.21
C ILE A 59 5.98 8.36 -2.69
N GLN A 60 5.60 9.48 -2.06
CA GLN A 60 5.41 9.52 -0.60
C GLN A 60 4.24 8.64 -0.17
N LEU A 61 3.16 8.60 -0.95
CA LEU A 61 2.05 7.68 -0.72
C LEU A 61 2.50 6.22 -0.83
N ALA A 62 3.26 5.87 -1.87
CA ALA A 62 3.81 4.54 -2.03
C ALA A 62 4.72 4.15 -0.87
N ASP A 63 5.58 5.06 -0.40
CA ASP A 63 6.43 4.83 0.78
C ASP A 63 5.60 4.51 2.03
N ARG A 64 4.47 5.21 2.25
CA ARG A 64 3.56 4.88 3.35
C ARG A 64 2.90 3.51 3.18
N GLY A 65 2.53 3.15 1.96
CA GLY A 65 1.98 1.82 1.65
C GLY A 65 2.99 0.70 1.90
N ILE A 66 4.24 0.87 1.46
CA ILE A 66 5.33 -0.08 1.68
C ILE A 66 5.60 -0.25 3.18
N ALA A 67 5.78 0.86 3.90
CA ALA A 67 6.06 0.83 5.34
C ALA A 67 4.93 0.14 6.14
N ALA A 68 3.67 0.26 5.70
CA ALA A 68 2.55 -0.44 6.32
C ALA A 68 2.63 -1.96 6.09
N VAL A 69 2.90 -2.37 4.85
CA VAL A 69 3.04 -3.80 4.50
C VAL A 69 4.22 -4.45 5.23
N GLU A 70 5.37 -3.78 5.29
CA GLU A 70 6.55 -4.31 5.98
C GLU A 70 6.31 -4.54 7.46
N LYS A 71 5.56 -3.65 8.13
CA LYS A 71 5.17 -3.82 9.53
C LYS A 71 4.30 -5.06 9.75
N VAL A 72 3.38 -5.35 8.84
CA VAL A 72 2.53 -6.55 8.91
C VAL A 72 3.39 -7.79 8.76
N VAL A 73 4.25 -7.83 7.73
CA VAL A 73 5.14 -8.98 7.48
C VAL A 73 6.07 -9.25 8.66
N SER A 74 6.73 -8.21 9.21
CA SER A 74 7.58 -8.37 10.39
C SER A 74 6.83 -8.83 11.64
N GLY A 75 5.59 -8.34 11.84
CA GLY A 75 4.76 -8.77 12.97
C GLY A 75 4.34 -10.24 12.87
N GLU A 76 4.06 -10.74 11.66
CA GLU A 76 3.70 -12.14 11.42
C GLU A 76 4.90 -13.10 11.57
N GLU A 77 6.09 -12.71 11.12
CA GLU A 77 7.32 -13.51 11.31
C GLU A 77 7.66 -13.70 12.80
N MET A 78 7.40 -12.69 13.63
CA MET A 78 7.62 -12.77 15.08
C MET A 78 6.62 -13.67 15.81
N LEU A 79 5.39 -13.82 15.30
CA LEU A 79 4.36 -14.69 15.89
C LEU A 79 4.47 -16.14 15.43
N SER A 80 5.21 -16.39 14.35
CA SER A 80 5.42 -17.72 13.78
C SER A 80 6.78 -18.35 14.16
N SER A 81 7.55 -17.68 15.03
CA SER A 81 8.85 -18.12 15.58
C SER A 81 8.70 -18.57 17.03
#